data_AF-A7GQF3-F1
#
_entry.id   AF-A7GQF3-F1
#
_cell.length_a   1.000
_cell.length_b   1.000
_cell.length_c   1.000
_cell.angle_alpha   90.00
_cell.angle_beta   90.00
_cell.angle_gamma   90.00
#
_symmetry.space_group_name_H-M   'P 1'
#
loop_
_entity.id
_entity.type
_entity.pdbx_description
1 polymer ?
#
loop_
_entity_poly.entity_id
_entity_poly.type
_entity_poly.pdbx_seq_one_letter_code
_entity_poly.pdbx_strand_id
1 'polypeptide(L)'
;MVHTIESFTPGELYVLAGAAGITYLFGLPEREKLTLADPDCVTTATEKLKAKRFITEENGLTPAAFQLIELLKAYQESNEYTRFNNLLIGFLPQDQDRVAVLTERKQNEEYEIDYIAKRDVYFSLLQRVPFLMREPREIEHTFLTNKMTEEKQRFFEEMDLSKKDVLAVETFSRPRDWRLGNKGKWECFLYFTEGENFIQIDIERKQYEWASLYAVNKKLYDSLKMPYKKLIDPRQFSLGGMR
;
A
#
# COMPACT_ATOMS: atom_id res chain seq x y z
N MET A 1 -3.29 -15.47 -20.22
CA MET A 1 -3.81 -14.20 -20.74
C MET A 1 -3.20 -13.09 -19.90
N VAL A 2 -2.41 -12.22 -20.51
CA VAL A 2 -1.93 -11.00 -19.85
C VAL A 2 -3.13 -10.04 -19.87
N HIS A 3 -3.81 -9.88 -18.74
CA HIS A 3 -4.70 -8.73 -18.58
C HIS A 3 -3.80 -7.50 -18.64
N THR A 4 -3.88 -6.71 -19.70
CA THR A 4 -3.29 -5.38 -19.70
C THR A 4 -3.97 -4.62 -18.58
N ILE A 5 -3.24 -4.35 -17.49
CA ILE A 5 -3.77 -3.57 -16.37
C ILE A 5 -3.91 -2.15 -16.90
N GLU A 6 -5.14 -1.64 -16.92
CA GLU A 6 -5.42 -0.33 -17.48
C GLU A 6 -5.06 0.74 -16.46
N SER A 7 -4.23 1.69 -16.88
CA SER A 7 -3.81 2.81 -16.03
C SER A 7 -4.72 4.01 -16.24
N PHE A 8 -4.77 4.90 -15.25
CA PHE A 8 -5.63 6.07 -15.20
C PHE A 8 -4.85 7.27 -14.67
N THR A 9 -5.13 8.43 -15.23
CA THR A 9 -4.75 9.72 -14.63
C THR A 9 -5.66 10.03 -13.43
N PRO A 10 -5.22 10.91 -12.49
CA PRO A 10 -6.09 11.39 -11.42
C PRO A 10 -7.40 11.99 -11.92
N GLY A 11 -7.37 12.74 -13.02
CA GLY A 11 -8.58 13.33 -13.62
C GLY A 11 -9.60 12.27 -14.05
N GLU A 12 -9.15 11.17 -14.68
CA GLU A 12 -10.04 10.06 -15.06
C GLU A 12 -10.67 9.39 -13.85
N LEU A 13 -9.89 9.13 -12.80
CA LEU A 13 -10.41 8.56 -11.56
C LEU A 13 -11.43 9.50 -10.88
N TYR A 14 -11.21 10.82 -10.89
CA TYR A 14 -12.17 11.79 -10.36
C TYR A 14 -13.43 11.96 -11.22
N VAL A 15 -13.35 11.84 -12.55
CA VAL A 15 -14.54 11.84 -13.41
C VAL A 15 -15.43 10.64 -13.07
N LEU A 16 -14.84 9.44 -12.96
CA LEU A 16 -15.57 8.25 -12.56
C LEU A 16 -16.13 8.37 -11.13
N ALA A 17 -15.27 8.68 -10.16
CA ALA A 17 -15.69 8.80 -8.75
C ALA A 17 -16.75 9.90 -8.55
N GLY A 18 -16.69 10.97 -9.35
CA GLY A 18 -17.67 12.05 -9.34
C GLY A 18 -19.09 11.60 -9.67
N ALA A 19 -19.26 10.54 -10.47
CA ALA A 19 -20.57 9.94 -10.74
C ALA A 19 -21.22 9.33 -9.48
N ALA A 20 -20.42 8.95 -8.47
CA ALA A 20 -20.87 8.52 -7.15
C ALA A 20 -20.88 9.65 -6.10
N GLY A 21 -20.69 10.91 -6.52
CA GLY A 21 -20.63 12.07 -5.62
C GLY A 21 -19.33 12.16 -4.80
N ILE A 22 -18.29 11.43 -5.20
CA ILE A 22 -17.00 11.44 -4.49
C ILE A 22 -16.16 12.62 -4.96
N THR A 23 -15.68 13.41 -4.00
CA THR A 23 -14.84 14.59 -4.26
C THR A 23 -13.41 14.41 -3.80
N TYR A 24 -13.11 13.34 -3.06
CA TYR A 24 -11.80 13.06 -2.49
C TYR A 24 -11.49 11.58 -2.54
N LEU A 25 -10.31 11.23 -3.04
CA LEU A 25 -9.76 9.89 -3.03
C LEU A 25 -8.40 9.92 -2.32
N PHE A 26 -8.26 9.11 -1.27
CA PHE A 26 -7.02 9.04 -0.51
C PHE A 26 -5.85 8.64 -1.41
N GLY A 27 -4.78 9.43 -1.38
CA GLY A 27 -3.58 9.16 -2.16
C GLY A 27 -3.53 9.76 -3.55
N LEU A 28 -4.61 10.38 -4.03
CA LEU A 28 -4.59 11.20 -5.23
C LEU A 28 -4.34 12.68 -4.89
N PRO A 29 -3.80 13.47 -5.84
CA PRO A 29 -3.83 14.93 -5.74
C PRO A 29 -5.26 15.46 -5.51
N GLU A 30 -5.37 16.58 -4.81
CA GLU A 30 -6.67 17.27 -4.64
C GLU A 30 -7.25 17.69 -5.99
N ARG A 31 -8.57 17.54 -6.14
CA ARG A 31 -9.28 17.88 -7.37
C ARG A 31 -9.04 19.33 -7.79
N GLU A 32 -9.03 20.26 -6.83
CA GLU A 32 -8.82 21.68 -7.04
C GLU A 32 -7.42 21.94 -7.64
N LYS A 33 -6.40 21.22 -7.17
CA LYS A 33 -5.04 21.34 -7.71
C LYS A 33 -4.96 20.86 -9.16
N LEU A 34 -5.71 19.82 -9.51
CA LEU A 34 -5.79 19.32 -10.89
C LEU A 34 -6.43 20.36 -11.82
N THR A 35 -7.58 20.93 -11.42
CA THR A 35 -8.28 21.94 -12.23
C THR A 35 -7.50 23.25 -12.35
N LEU A 36 -6.73 23.64 -11.32
CA LEU A 36 -5.84 24.80 -11.38
C LEU A 36 -4.66 24.57 -12.34
N ALA A 37 -4.11 23.35 -12.38
CA ALA A 37 -3.01 23.01 -13.28
C ALA A 37 -3.46 22.86 -14.74
N ASP A 38 -4.68 22.34 -14.95
CA ASP A 38 -5.28 22.14 -16.26
C ASP A 38 -6.81 22.42 -16.20
N PRO A 39 -7.27 23.59 -16.68
CA PRO A 39 -8.68 23.94 -16.73
C PRO A 39 -9.54 22.96 -17.55
N ASP A 40 -8.93 22.31 -18.55
CA ASP A 40 -9.59 21.35 -19.44
C ASP A 40 -9.48 19.89 -18.93
N CYS A 41 -8.98 19.70 -17.70
CA CYS A 41 -8.71 18.36 -17.15
C CYS A 41 -9.92 17.42 -17.19
N VAL A 42 -11.13 17.93 -16.94
CA VAL A 42 -12.37 17.14 -16.94
C VAL A 42 -12.73 16.68 -18.34
N THR A 43 -12.64 17.58 -19.32
CA THR A 43 -12.89 17.28 -20.73
C THR A 43 -11.89 16.25 -21.24
N THR A 44 -10.60 16.49 -20.99
CA THR A 44 -9.51 15.58 -21.37
C THR A 44 -9.67 14.20 -20.72
N ALA A 45 -10.01 14.14 -19.44
CA ALA A 45 -10.27 12.88 -18.74
C ALA A 45 -11.48 12.14 -19.31
N THR A 46 -12.56 12.85 -19.64
CA THR A 46 -13.78 12.26 -20.21
C THR A 46 -13.49 11.65 -21.58
N GLU A 47 -12.77 12.35 -22.45
CA GLU A 47 -12.39 11.85 -23.77
C GLU A 47 -11.44 10.63 -23.69
N LYS A 48 -10.51 10.62 -22.72
CA LYS A 48 -9.69 9.42 -22.45
C LYS A 48 -10.53 8.25 -21.96
N LEU A 49 -11.51 8.48 -21.08
CA LEU A 49 -12.42 7.44 -20.60
C LEU A 49 -13.33 6.90 -21.70
N LYS A 50 -13.73 7.72 -22.68
CA LYS A 50 -14.42 7.26 -23.90
C LYS A 50 -13.51 6.37 -24.75
N ALA A 51 -12.28 6.79 -24.99
CA ALA A 51 -11.29 5.99 -25.73
C ALA A 51 -11.03 4.63 -25.05
N LYS A 52 -11.03 4.59 -23.71
CA LYS A 52 -10.92 3.39 -22.88
C LYS A 52 -12.24 2.61 -22.71
N ARG A 53 -13.33 3.09 -23.31
CA ARG A 53 -14.68 2.45 -23.28
C ARG A 53 -15.30 2.33 -21.87
N PHE A 54 -14.93 3.22 -20.97
CA PHE A 54 -15.63 3.40 -19.70
C PHE A 54 -16.85 4.32 -19.87
N ILE A 55 -16.77 5.27 -20.80
CA ILE A 55 -17.87 6.16 -21.17
C ILE A 55 -18.25 5.88 -22.63
N THR A 56 -19.54 5.88 -22.95
CA THR A 56 -20.03 5.74 -24.33
C THR A 56 -19.94 7.06 -25.08
N GLU A 57 -20.05 7.03 -26.41
CA GLU A 57 -20.09 8.25 -27.24
C GLU A 57 -21.24 9.20 -26.84
N GLU A 58 -22.34 8.65 -26.33
CA GLU A 58 -23.51 9.40 -25.82
C GLU A 58 -23.34 9.86 -24.36
N ASN A 59 -22.12 9.78 -23.81
CA ASN A 59 -21.79 10.09 -22.41
C ASN A 59 -22.49 9.19 -21.36
N GLY A 60 -22.90 7.99 -21.74
CA GLY A 60 -23.39 6.96 -20.83
C GLY A 60 -22.25 6.18 -20.14
N LEU A 61 -22.51 5.59 -18.99
CA LEU A 61 -21.54 4.72 -18.29
C LEU A 61 -21.65 3.28 -18.80
N THR A 62 -20.50 2.63 -19.04
CA THR A 62 -20.48 1.20 -19.35
C THR A 62 -20.53 0.34 -18.09
N PRO A 63 -20.85 -0.97 -18.19
CA PRO A 63 -20.80 -1.87 -17.03
C PRO A 63 -19.42 -1.93 -16.35
N ALA A 64 -18.34 -1.81 -17.11
CA ALA A 64 -16.98 -1.73 -16.57
C ALA A 64 -16.76 -0.46 -15.75
N ALA A 65 -17.29 0.69 -16.22
CA ALA A 65 -17.25 1.92 -15.45
C ALA A 65 -18.05 1.83 -14.17
N PHE A 66 -19.22 1.20 -14.21
CA PHE A 66 -20.02 0.97 -13.00
C PHE A 66 -19.24 0.17 -11.95
N GLN A 67 -18.59 -0.94 -12.34
CA GLN A 67 -17.75 -1.73 -11.42
C GLN A 67 -16.60 -0.91 -10.82
N LEU A 68 -15.93 -0.10 -11.63
CA LEU A 68 -14.83 0.75 -11.19
C LEU A 68 -15.31 1.87 -10.25
N ILE A 69 -16.46 2.47 -10.52
CA ILE A 69 -17.09 3.48 -9.67
C ILE A 69 -17.43 2.90 -8.29
N GLU A 70 -18.02 1.71 -8.25
CA GLU A 70 -18.32 1.03 -6.98
C GLU A 70 -17.03 0.69 -6.20
N LEU A 71 -15.97 0.28 -6.88
CA LEU A 71 -14.66 0.05 -6.24
C LEU A 71 -14.06 1.34 -5.66
N LEU A 72 -14.12 2.45 -6.40
CA LEU A 72 -13.65 3.76 -5.96
C LEU A 72 -14.45 4.27 -4.75
N LYS A 73 -15.76 4.03 -4.75
CA LYS A 73 -16.64 4.32 -3.61
C LYS A 73 -16.24 3.52 -2.38
N ALA A 74 -16.10 2.20 -2.50
CA ALA A 74 -15.68 1.35 -1.39
C ALA A 74 -14.26 1.72 -0.88
N TYR A 75 -13.35 2.11 -1.78
CA TYR A 75 -12.02 2.62 -1.42
C TYR A 75 -12.12 3.95 -0.63
N GLN A 76 -12.98 4.88 -1.05
CA GLN A 76 -13.19 6.14 -0.35
C GLN A 76 -13.83 5.97 1.03
N GLU A 77 -14.71 4.98 1.18
CA GLU A 77 -15.39 4.65 2.43
C GLU A 77 -14.48 3.95 3.44
N SER A 78 -13.27 3.55 3.03
CA SER A 78 -12.31 2.92 3.94
C SER A 78 -11.98 3.82 5.13
N ASN A 79 -12.09 3.26 6.34
CA ASN A 79 -11.73 3.93 7.58
C ASN A 79 -10.22 3.93 7.85
N GLU A 80 -9.48 3.05 7.17
CA GLU A 80 -8.04 2.90 7.37
C GLU A 80 -7.37 2.69 6.01
N TYR A 81 -6.15 3.20 5.85
CA TYR A 81 -5.36 3.00 4.66
C TYR A 81 -3.98 2.50 5.04
N THR A 82 -3.34 1.74 4.16
CA THR A 82 -1.95 1.35 4.32
C THR A 82 -1.20 1.63 3.03
N ARG A 83 -0.05 2.29 3.13
CA ARG A 83 0.84 2.52 2.00
C ARG A 83 2.09 1.69 2.15
N PHE A 84 2.42 0.93 1.12
CA PHE A 84 3.71 0.26 0.98
C PHE A 84 4.42 0.84 -0.24
N ASN A 85 5.40 1.70 -0.03
CA ASN A 85 6.05 2.45 -1.12
C ASN A 85 5.01 3.12 -2.05
N ASN A 86 4.78 2.58 -3.24
CA ASN A 86 3.82 3.10 -4.23
C ASN A 86 2.46 2.38 -4.26
N LEU A 87 2.22 1.43 -3.37
CA LEU A 87 0.93 0.73 -3.23
C LEU A 87 0.11 1.39 -2.14
N LEU A 88 -1.07 1.91 -2.46
CA LEU A 88 -2.00 2.52 -1.52
C LEU A 88 -3.23 1.64 -1.37
N ILE A 89 -3.48 1.15 -0.16
CA ILE A 89 -4.44 0.10 0.11
C ILE A 89 -5.60 0.68 0.90
N GLY A 90 -6.82 0.52 0.37
CA GLY A 90 -8.08 0.77 1.07
C GLY A 90 -8.70 -0.54 1.51
N PHE A 91 -9.04 -0.64 2.79
CA PHE A 91 -9.73 -1.79 3.36
C PHE A 91 -11.24 -1.68 3.13
N LEU A 92 -11.82 -2.74 2.61
CA LEU A 92 -13.21 -2.72 2.16
C LEU A 92 -14.14 -3.11 3.31
N PRO A 93 -15.16 -2.30 3.64
CA PRO A 93 -16.06 -2.61 4.76
C PRO A 93 -16.81 -3.94 4.61
N GLN A 94 -17.07 -4.36 3.37
CA GLN A 94 -17.89 -5.53 3.03
C GLN A 94 -17.08 -6.77 2.62
N ASP A 95 -15.75 -6.66 2.46
CA ASP A 95 -14.88 -7.79 2.13
C ASP A 95 -13.63 -7.75 3.01
N GLN A 96 -13.48 -8.75 3.89
CA GLN A 96 -12.36 -8.84 4.83
C GLN A 96 -11.13 -9.51 4.24
N ASP A 97 -11.23 -10.22 3.10
CA ASP A 97 -10.13 -10.96 2.50
C ASP A 97 -9.48 -10.21 1.34
N ARG A 98 -10.22 -9.27 0.73
CA ARG A 98 -9.78 -8.45 -0.40
C ARG A 98 -9.66 -6.98 -0.02
N VAL A 99 -8.93 -6.26 -0.86
CA VAL A 99 -8.67 -4.83 -0.72
C VAL A 99 -8.73 -4.16 -2.09
N ALA A 100 -8.99 -2.85 -2.07
CA ALA A 100 -8.74 -2.00 -3.21
C ALA A 100 -7.30 -1.47 -3.12
N VAL A 101 -6.51 -1.66 -4.17
CA VAL A 101 -5.12 -1.21 -4.23
C VAL A 101 -4.96 -0.20 -5.35
N LEU A 102 -4.69 1.05 -4.98
CA LEU A 102 -4.30 2.11 -5.88
C LEU A 102 -2.76 2.09 -6.02
N THR A 103 -2.25 1.66 -7.16
CA THR A 103 -0.81 1.61 -7.45
C THR A 103 -0.38 2.87 -8.19
N GLU A 104 0.48 3.69 -7.58
CA GLU A 104 1.10 4.83 -8.26
C GLU A 104 2.21 4.33 -9.19
N ARG A 105 1.99 4.39 -10.50
CA ARG A 105 2.95 3.99 -11.55
C ARG A 105 3.89 5.13 -11.90
N LYS A 106 3.34 6.32 -12.01
CA LYS A 106 4.08 7.58 -12.17
C LYS A 106 3.53 8.59 -11.19
N GLN A 107 4.43 9.17 -10.40
CA GLN A 107 4.08 10.05 -9.29
C GLN A 107 3.09 11.13 -9.73
N ASN A 108 1.92 11.19 -9.08
CA ASN A 108 0.83 12.17 -9.37
C ASN A 108 0.27 12.17 -10.80
N GLU A 109 0.64 11.21 -11.65
CA GLU A 109 0.28 11.23 -13.07
C GLU A 109 -0.47 9.98 -13.53
N GLU A 110 -0.06 8.80 -13.05
CA GLU A 110 -0.55 7.53 -13.56
C GLU A 110 -0.73 6.52 -12.43
N TYR A 111 -1.94 5.96 -12.38
CA TYR A 111 -2.38 5.06 -11.32
C TYR A 111 -3.11 3.86 -11.90
N GLU A 112 -2.97 2.72 -11.27
CA GLU A 112 -3.82 1.54 -11.49
C GLU A 112 -4.64 1.30 -10.25
N ILE A 113 -5.83 0.73 -10.40
CA ILE A 113 -6.66 0.33 -9.27
C ILE A 113 -7.14 -1.10 -9.42
N ASP A 114 -6.81 -1.91 -8.43
CA ASP A 114 -7.06 -3.33 -8.43
C ASP A 114 -7.94 -3.75 -7.25
N TYR A 115 -8.81 -4.72 -7.48
CA TYR A 115 -9.54 -5.43 -6.43
C TYR A 115 -8.93 -6.82 -6.25
N ILE A 116 -8.06 -6.99 -5.25
CA ILE A 116 -7.23 -8.19 -5.10
C ILE A 116 -7.22 -8.73 -3.66
N ALA A 117 -6.85 -9.99 -3.50
CA ALA A 117 -6.72 -10.59 -2.18
C ALA A 117 -5.53 -9.98 -1.42
N LYS A 118 -5.66 -9.81 -0.10
CA LYS A 118 -4.57 -9.30 0.75
C LYS A 118 -3.29 -10.12 0.63
N ARG A 119 -3.43 -11.44 0.41
CA ARG A 119 -2.30 -12.35 0.18
C ARG A 119 -1.55 -12.02 -1.11
N ASP A 120 -2.26 -11.64 -2.16
CA ASP A 120 -1.65 -11.28 -3.45
C ASP A 120 -0.88 -9.95 -3.33
N VAL A 121 -1.36 -9.03 -2.50
CA VAL A 121 -0.60 -7.82 -2.13
C VAL A 121 0.72 -8.19 -1.46
N TYR A 122 0.68 -9.06 -0.45
CA TYR A 122 1.89 -9.53 0.23
C TYR A 122 2.88 -10.20 -0.73
N PHE A 123 2.40 -11.05 -1.64
CA PHE A 123 3.27 -11.65 -2.65
C PHE A 123 3.85 -10.61 -3.61
N SER A 124 3.10 -9.57 -3.98
CA SER A 124 3.65 -8.46 -4.76
C SER A 124 4.77 -7.73 -4.01
N LEU A 125 4.63 -7.54 -2.69
CA LEU A 125 5.70 -6.95 -1.87
C LEU A 125 6.96 -7.81 -1.87
N LEU A 126 6.83 -9.14 -1.73
CA LEU A 126 7.97 -10.06 -1.79
C LEU A 126 8.71 -9.99 -3.13
N GLN A 127 8.00 -9.78 -4.24
CA GLN A 127 8.59 -9.64 -5.57
C GLN A 127 9.28 -8.28 -5.76
N ARG A 128 8.75 -7.22 -5.15
CA ARG A 128 9.25 -5.84 -5.29
C ARG A 128 10.37 -5.49 -4.32
N VAL A 129 10.45 -6.20 -3.18
CA VAL A 129 11.39 -5.91 -2.09
C VAL A 129 12.24 -7.16 -1.83
N PRO A 130 13.38 -7.30 -2.53
CA PRO A 130 14.13 -8.56 -2.58
C PRO A 130 14.58 -9.06 -1.21
N PHE A 131 14.90 -8.15 -0.28
CA PHE A 131 15.36 -8.53 1.05
C PHE A 131 14.31 -9.27 1.88
N LEU A 132 13.01 -9.20 1.54
CA LEU A 132 11.97 -9.95 2.25
C LEU A 132 12.00 -11.46 1.94
N MET A 133 12.66 -11.85 0.85
CA MET A 133 12.73 -13.24 0.37
C MET A 133 13.93 -14.03 0.88
N ARG A 134 14.82 -13.42 1.67
CA ARG A 134 15.98 -14.13 2.22
C ARG A 134 15.57 -15.10 3.33
N GLU A 135 16.42 -16.08 3.59
CA GLU A 135 16.25 -16.93 4.77
C GLU A 135 16.57 -16.15 6.06
N PRO A 136 15.81 -16.37 7.16
CA PRO A 136 16.19 -15.87 8.48
C PRO A 136 17.54 -16.43 8.91
N ARG A 137 18.37 -15.61 9.57
CA ARG A 137 19.61 -16.06 10.19
C ARG A 137 19.34 -16.64 11.57
N GLU A 138 20.21 -17.52 12.05
CA GLU A 138 20.11 -18.15 13.37
C GLU A 138 19.89 -17.13 14.50
N ILE A 139 20.59 -16.00 14.47
CA ILE A 139 20.44 -14.96 15.50
C ILE A 139 19.04 -14.34 15.51
N GLU A 140 18.35 -14.28 14.38
CA GLU A 140 16.99 -13.71 14.26
C GLU A 140 15.91 -14.59 14.88
N HIS A 141 16.25 -15.82 15.30
CA HIS A 141 15.37 -16.63 16.13
C HIS A 141 15.39 -16.21 17.60
N THR A 142 16.36 -15.39 18.01
CA THR A 142 16.59 -15.02 19.42
C THR A 142 16.02 -13.65 19.79
N PHE A 143 15.63 -12.83 18.81
CA PHE A 143 15.06 -11.50 19.04
C PHE A 143 14.01 -11.14 17.97
N LEU A 144 13.10 -10.23 18.31
CA LEU A 144 12.22 -9.60 17.32
C LEU A 144 12.77 -8.26 16.86
N THR A 145 13.01 -7.36 17.81
CA THR A 145 13.73 -6.11 17.62
C THR A 145 14.70 -5.88 18.76
N ASN A 146 15.78 -5.14 18.50
CA ASN A 146 16.75 -4.69 19.50
C ASN A 146 17.11 -3.23 19.23
N LYS A 147 17.02 -2.38 20.25
CA LYS A 147 17.41 -0.97 20.13
C LYS A 147 18.88 -0.85 19.75
N MET A 148 19.20 0.07 18.84
CA MET A 148 20.58 0.39 18.50
C MET A 148 21.29 1.18 19.61
N THR A 149 22.62 1.09 19.63
CA THR A 149 23.44 2.03 20.41
C THR A 149 23.38 3.42 19.78
N GLU A 150 23.64 4.47 20.57
CA GLU A 150 23.61 5.85 20.08
C GLU A 150 24.58 6.08 18.91
N GLU A 151 25.78 5.49 18.96
CA GLU A 151 26.76 5.57 17.88
C GLU A 151 26.24 4.97 16.57
N LYS A 152 25.58 3.80 16.64
CA LYS A 152 24.99 3.16 15.46
C LYS A 152 23.78 3.93 14.95
N GLN A 153 22.97 4.47 15.84
CA GLN A 153 21.84 5.31 15.45
C GLN A 153 22.32 6.54 14.66
N ARG A 154 23.32 7.29 15.16
CA ARG A 154 23.85 8.47 14.44
C ARG A 154 24.36 8.13 13.04
N PHE A 155 25.04 6.99 12.91
CA PHE A 155 25.50 6.51 11.59
C PHE A 155 24.34 6.34 10.59
N PHE A 156 23.22 5.77 11.02
CA PHE A 156 22.06 5.56 10.15
C PHE A 156 21.18 6.79 9.97
N GLU A 157 21.23 7.76 10.88
CA GLU A 157 20.59 9.07 10.71
C GLU A 157 21.24 9.88 9.58
N GLU A 158 22.56 9.77 9.42
CA GLU A 158 23.32 10.47 8.37
C GLU A 158 23.40 9.69 7.05
N MET A 159 22.94 8.44 7.03
CA MET A 159 23.06 7.58 5.87
C MET A 159 22.08 7.99 4.76
N ASP A 160 22.60 8.16 3.55
CA ASP A 160 21.78 8.35 2.35
C ASP A 160 21.11 7.03 1.93
N LEU A 161 19.78 6.99 2.06
CA LEU A 161 18.94 5.85 1.67
C LEU A 161 18.57 5.83 0.18
N SER A 162 18.91 6.85 -0.60
CA SER A 162 18.48 6.99 -2.00
C SER A 162 18.93 5.83 -2.91
N LYS A 163 20.00 5.12 -2.53
CA LYS A 163 20.58 3.97 -3.25
C LYS A 163 20.27 2.63 -2.60
N LYS A 164 19.42 2.60 -1.58
CA LYS A 164 19.04 1.38 -0.87
C LYS A 164 17.67 0.92 -1.34
N ASP A 165 17.49 -0.40 -1.36
CA ASP A 165 16.14 -0.96 -1.35
C ASP A 165 15.52 -0.62 0.00
N VAL A 166 14.46 0.17 -0.02
CA VAL A 166 13.71 0.60 1.17
C VAL A 166 12.26 0.18 1.03
N LEU A 167 11.72 -0.35 2.11
CA LEU A 167 10.29 -0.55 2.29
C LEU A 167 9.76 0.45 3.31
N ALA A 168 9.01 1.43 2.84
CA ALA A 168 8.18 2.29 3.66
C ALA A 168 6.83 1.62 3.90
N VAL A 169 6.43 1.54 5.17
CA VAL A 169 5.13 1.06 5.61
C VAL A 169 4.45 2.18 6.38
N GLU A 170 3.43 2.78 5.77
CA GLU A 170 2.63 3.82 6.40
C GLU A 170 1.22 3.32 6.66
N THR A 171 0.68 3.59 7.84
CA THR A 171 -0.71 3.28 8.16
C THR A 171 -1.43 4.57 8.53
N PHE A 172 -2.65 4.72 8.02
CA PHE A 172 -3.50 5.88 8.24
C PHE A 172 -4.83 5.39 8.77
N SER A 173 -5.35 6.03 9.82
CA SER A 173 -6.70 5.76 10.32
C SER A 173 -7.49 7.05 10.41
N ARG A 174 -8.71 7.02 9.90
CA ARG A 174 -9.65 8.12 10.07
C ARG A 174 -10.08 8.19 11.54
N PRO A 175 -10.38 9.38 12.04
CA PRO A 175 -10.94 9.53 13.37
C PRO A 175 -12.29 8.79 13.44
N ARG A 176 -12.43 7.85 14.40
CA ARG A 176 -13.67 7.07 14.59
C ARG A 176 -14.85 7.94 15.01
N ASP A 177 -14.58 9.03 15.72
CA ASP A 177 -15.59 10.00 16.14
C ASP A 177 -14.96 11.40 16.24
N TRP A 178 -15.37 12.29 15.34
CA TRP A 178 -14.92 13.68 15.33
C TRP A 178 -15.41 14.46 16.56
N ARG A 179 -16.51 14.00 17.20
CA ARG A 179 -17.10 14.66 18.38
C ARG A 179 -16.30 14.44 19.65
N LEU A 180 -15.49 13.37 19.70
CA LEU A 180 -14.62 13.06 20.84
C LEU A 180 -13.23 13.71 20.72
N GLY A 181 -12.99 14.56 19.71
CA GLY A 181 -11.70 15.21 19.50
C GLY A 181 -10.58 14.24 19.12
N ASN A 182 -10.91 12.99 18.82
CA ASN A 182 -9.93 11.98 18.42
C ASN A 182 -9.39 12.38 17.04
N LYS A 183 -8.09 12.69 16.96
CA LYS A 183 -7.43 12.92 15.67
C LYS A 183 -7.17 11.56 15.01
N GLY A 184 -7.23 11.50 13.68
CA GLY A 184 -6.77 10.32 12.95
C GLY A 184 -5.33 9.95 13.35
N LYS A 185 -4.94 8.68 13.20
CA LYS A 185 -3.57 8.24 13.51
C LYS A 185 -2.80 7.98 12.23
N TRP A 186 -1.53 8.36 12.25
CA TRP A 186 -0.56 8.01 11.21
C TRP A 186 0.66 7.40 11.88
N GLU A 187 1.14 6.29 11.33
CA GLU A 187 2.40 5.66 11.71
C GLU A 187 3.21 5.39 10.45
N CYS A 188 4.53 5.58 10.52
CA CYS A 188 5.44 5.28 9.41
C CYS A 188 6.67 4.53 9.90
N PHE A 189 6.93 3.38 9.27
CA PHE A 189 8.10 2.55 9.50
C PHE A 189 8.90 2.41 8.21
N LEU A 190 10.21 2.61 8.29
CA LEU A 190 11.13 2.28 7.20
C LEU A 190 11.89 0.99 7.51
N TYR A 191 12.02 0.13 6.51
CA TYR A 191 12.79 -1.10 6.56
C TYR A 191 13.81 -1.14 5.43
N PHE A 192 15.04 -1.50 5.74
CA PHE A 192 16.10 -1.74 4.77
C PHE A 192 17.18 -2.64 5.39
N THR A 193 18.20 -2.98 4.60
CA THR A 193 19.32 -3.81 5.05
C THR A 193 20.67 -3.08 4.99
N GLU A 194 21.49 -3.33 6.01
CA GLU A 194 22.92 -3.03 5.99
C GLU A 194 23.71 -4.34 6.19
N GLY A 195 24.40 -4.77 5.13
CA GLY A 195 24.87 -6.14 5.01
C GLY A 195 23.68 -7.11 5.13
N GLU A 196 23.75 -7.99 6.11
CA GLU A 196 22.72 -9.00 6.39
C GLU A 196 21.70 -8.59 7.48
N ASN A 197 21.89 -7.42 8.10
CA ASN A 197 21.05 -6.99 9.21
C ASN A 197 19.86 -6.18 8.70
N PHE A 198 18.65 -6.50 9.19
CA PHE A 198 17.50 -5.61 8.98
C PHE A 198 17.54 -4.45 9.97
N ILE A 199 17.19 -3.30 9.44
CA ILE A 199 17.06 -2.06 10.19
C ILE A 199 15.61 -1.62 10.08
N GLN A 200 15.02 -1.29 11.21
CA GLN A 200 13.71 -0.66 11.33
C GLN A 200 13.90 0.76 11.85
N ILE A 201 13.24 1.73 11.21
CA ILE A 201 13.13 3.09 11.71
C ILE A 201 11.66 3.39 11.96
N ASP A 202 11.29 3.69 13.20
CA ASP A 202 10.02 4.36 13.53
C ASP A 202 10.22 5.86 13.34
N ILE A 203 9.58 6.41 12.31
CA ILE A 203 9.77 7.81 11.90
C ILE A 203 9.15 8.79 12.89
N GLU A 204 8.00 8.43 13.46
CA GLU A 204 7.31 9.31 14.41
C GLU A 204 8.13 9.46 15.71
N ARG A 205 8.70 8.34 16.18
CA ARG A 205 9.46 8.32 17.43
C ARG A 205 10.96 8.55 17.25
N LYS A 206 11.44 8.61 16.00
CA LYS A 206 12.88 8.64 15.65
C LYS A 206 13.65 7.50 16.34
N GLN A 207 13.07 6.30 16.33
CA GLN A 207 13.67 5.11 16.96
C GLN A 207 14.27 4.19 15.91
N TYR A 208 15.53 3.84 16.12
CA TYR A 208 16.31 2.97 15.24
C TYR A 208 16.57 1.64 15.94
N GLU A 209 16.17 0.56 15.29
CA GLU A 209 16.24 -0.79 15.84
C GLU A 209 16.80 -1.77 14.82
N TRP A 210 17.56 -2.74 15.31
CA TRP A 210 17.75 -3.99 14.58
C TRP A 210 16.45 -4.77 14.58
N ALA A 211 16.04 -5.27 13.42
CA ALA A 211 14.86 -6.12 13.30
C ALA A 211 15.26 -7.53 12.85
N SER A 212 14.45 -8.51 13.24
CA SER A 212 14.44 -9.83 12.64
C SER A 212 13.50 -9.86 11.43
N LEU A 213 13.75 -10.75 10.49
CA LEU A 213 12.81 -11.03 9.39
C LEU A 213 11.39 -11.35 9.90
N TYR A 214 11.28 -12.02 11.05
CA TYR A 214 10.00 -12.33 11.68
C TYR A 214 9.25 -11.07 12.11
N ALA A 215 9.94 -10.09 12.69
CA ALA A 215 9.34 -8.82 13.08
C ALA A 215 8.85 -8.02 11.87
N VAL A 216 9.67 -7.96 10.80
CA VAL A 216 9.30 -7.31 9.55
C VAL A 216 8.06 -7.97 8.96
N ASN A 217 8.08 -9.29 8.76
CA ASN A 217 6.93 -10.02 8.21
C ASN A 217 5.68 -9.90 9.07
N LYS A 218 5.82 -9.93 10.40
CA LYS A 218 4.69 -9.70 11.30
C LYS A 218 4.09 -8.31 11.07
N LYS A 219 4.90 -7.25 10.96
CA LYS A 219 4.40 -5.90 10.66
C LYS A 219 3.67 -5.84 9.33
N LEU A 220 4.17 -6.52 8.29
CA LEU A 220 3.48 -6.57 6.99
C LEU A 220 2.11 -7.24 7.09
N TYR A 221 2.02 -8.37 7.81
CA TYR A 221 0.74 -9.05 8.05
C TYR A 221 -0.23 -8.19 8.86
N ASP A 222 0.24 -7.59 9.95
CA ASP A 222 -0.58 -6.71 10.79
C ASP A 222 -1.08 -5.51 9.98
N SER A 223 -0.21 -4.90 9.16
CA SER A 223 -0.55 -3.75 8.32
C SER A 223 -1.53 -4.12 7.20
N LEU A 224 -1.48 -5.36 6.70
CA LEU A 224 -2.47 -5.92 5.77
C LEU A 224 -3.72 -6.49 6.47
N LYS A 225 -3.78 -6.43 7.81
CA LYS A 225 -4.84 -7.03 8.63
C LYS A 225 -5.07 -8.50 8.29
N MET A 226 -3.98 -9.24 8.15
CA MET A 226 -3.99 -10.68 7.94
C MET A 226 -3.59 -11.39 9.23
N PRO A 227 -4.17 -12.57 9.54
CA PRO A 227 -3.73 -13.35 10.69
C PRO A 227 -2.29 -13.82 10.47
N TYR A 228 -1.38 -13.36 11.33
CA TYR A 228 0.00 -13.87 11.33
C TYR A 228 0.05 -15.23 12.04
N LYS A 229 0.00 -16.31 11.25
CA LYS A 229 0.44 -17.61 11.74
C LYS A 229 1.95 -17.63 11.56
N LYS A 230 2.69 -17.66 12.67
CA LYS A 230 4.13 -17.98 12.65
C LYS A 230 4.24 -19.23 11.78
N LEU A 231 4.95 -19.16 10.64
CA LEU A 231 5.19 -20.34 9.82
C LEU A 231 5.80 -21.37 10.77
N ILE A 232 5.00 -22.36 11.13
CA ILE A 232 5.45 -23.47 11.94
C ILE A 232 6.47 -24.18 11.08
N ASP A 233 7.71 -24.20 11.57
CA ASP A 233 8.85 -25.01 11.16
C ASP A 233 8.72 -25.73 9.80
N PRO A 234 9.52 -25.38 8.77
CA PRO A 234 9.57 -26.10 7.50
C PRO A 234 9.77 -27.63 7.65
N ARG A 235 10.26 -28.11 8.80
CA ARG A 235 10.38 -29.54 9.11
C ARG A 235 9.03 -30.25 9.28
N GLN A 236 7.92 -29.54 9.47
CA GLN A 236 6.58 -30.16 9.53
C GLN A 236 6.00 -30.52 8.16
N PHE A 237 6.63 -30.09 7.06
CA PHE A 237 6.33 -30.57 5.70
C PHE A 237 7.26 -31.71 5.24
N SER A 238 8.06 -32.27 6.17
CA SER A 238 8.70 -33.58 5.99
C SER A 238 7.62 -34.68 6.04
N LEU A 239 6.98 -34.92 4.90
CA LEU A 239 6.22 -36.14 4.66
C LEU A 239 7.16 -37.34 4.83
N GLY A 240 6.85 -38.17 5.82
CA GLY A 240 7.08 -39.61 5.78
C GLY A 240 8.55 -40.05 5.80
N GLY A 241 9.17 -40.00 6.98
CA GLY A 241 10.20 -40.98 7.28
C GLY A 241 9.59 -42.38 7.17
N MET A 242 9.97 -43.12 6.13
CA MET A 242 9.70 -44.54 6.01
C MET A 242 10.20 -45.26 7.28
N ARG A 243 9.29 -45.86 8.03
CA ARG A 243 9.51 -47.08 8.81
C ARG A 243 8.25 -47.93 8.75
#